data_AF-A0A1J5P1I9-F1
#
_entry.id   AF-A0A1J5P1I9-F1
#
_cell.length_a   1.000
_cell.length_b   1.000
_cell.length_c   1.000
_cell.angle_alpha   90.00
_cell.angle_beta   90.00
_cell.angle_gamma   90.00
#
_symmetry.space_group_name_H-M   'P 1'
#
loop_
_entity.id
_entity.type
_entity.pdbx_description
1 polymer ?
#
loop_
_entity_poly.entity_id
_entity_poly.type
_entity_poly.pdbx_seq_one_letter_code
_entity_poly.pdbx_strand_id
1 'polypeptide(L)'
;MLHTHLIAAVPELLERHRRERPDKVAYWDAGRSVTYFQLASRTASIAVALSKNGVREGDRIAIYLPNGVDWIEACFAGLRAGAVIVPISYDAAEAEIAYRLSDADCGLVITTPARGELVRKLTAESRGPVSLVFAGAGAGEAGLSLDELAQGKPEGALDPADIDRSSFIIYTSGTTGRAKGVLLSVRGMLWIAAACWAPICDFSDKDVVLSPLPLFHSYALNLSVLSVLAAGASEHIMGRFSPQQVLELLQSGKYTVFPGVPTMFHYLLQRAQEAGVKRLGNTRLCISAGAIMHATLNRSFEAHFGTLLLDGYGITETSTMVTLNWMSGTRVM
;
A
#
# COMPACT_ATOMS: atom_id res chain seq x y z
N MET A 1 11.01 -1.25 -22.36
CA MET A 1 9.76 -1.39 -23.14
C MET A 1 8.60 -1.33 -22.15
N LEU A 2 7.44 -0.75 -22.48
CA LEU A 2 6.32 -0.67 -21.53
C LEU A 2 5.72 -2.06 -21.27
N HIS A 3 5.34 -2.35 -20.02
CA HIS A 3 4.73 -3.63 -19.59
C HIS A 3 3.20 -3.50 -19.43
N THR A 4 2.50 -3.22 -20.53
CA THR A 4 1.06 -2.87 -20.50
C THR A 4 0.14 -3.98 -19.96
N HIS A 5 0.57 -5.25 -19.96
CA HIS A 5 -0.17 -6.36 -19.36
C HIS A 5 -0.36 -6.24 -17.83
N LEU A 6 0.39 -5.34 -17.17
CA LEU A 6 0.26 -5.01 -15.75
C LEU A 6 -0.90 -4.03 -15.49
N ILE A 7 -1.50 -3.44 -16.53
CA ILE A 7 -2.62 -2.50 -16.42
C ILE A 7 -3.92 -3.27 -16.67
N ALA A 8 -4.61 -3.62 -15.59
CA ALA A 8 -5.87 -4.36 -15.62
C ALA A 8 -6.73 -4.03 -14.39
N ALA A 9 -7.99 -4.46 -14.39
CA ALA A 9 -8.83 -4.35 -13.21
C ALA A 9 -8.24 -5.15 -12.04
N VAL A 10 -8.33 -4.63 -10.82
CA VAL A 10 -7.94 -5.33 -9.59
C VAL A 10 -8.49 -6.76 -9.50
N PRO A 11 -9.80 -7.02 -9.76
CA PRO A 11 -10.32 -8.39 -9.77
C PRO A 11 -9.66 -9.28 -10.84
N GLU A 12 -9.30 -8.74 -12.00
CA GLU A 12 -8.61 -9.50 -13.05
C GLU A 12 -7.19 -9.89 -12.61
N LEU A 13 -6.44 -8.96 -12.01
CA LEU A 13 -5.09 -9.25 -11.49
C LEU A 13 -5.14 -10.29 -10.37
N LEU A 14 -6.11 -10.17 -9.45
CA LEU A 14 -6.32 -11.16 -8.39
C LEU A 14 -6.66 -12.54 -8.97
N GLU A 15 -7.56 -12.62 -9.93
CA GLU A 15 -7.94 -13.89 -10.56
C GLU A 15 -6.79 -14.52 -11.34
N ARG A 16 -6.02 -13.71 -12.07
CA ARG A 16 -4.81 -14.14 -12.78
C ARG A 16 -3.86 -14.85 -11.82
N HIS A 17 -3.57 -14.22 -10.68
CA HIS A 17 -2.59 -14.75 -9.73
C HIS A 17 -3.13 -15.86 -8.85
N ARG A 18 -4.44 -15.86 -8.56
CA ARG A 18 -5.13 -17.01 -7.98
C ARG A 18 -4.96 -18.27 -8.81
N ARG A 19 -4.99 -18.16 -10.14
CA ARG A 19 -4.84 -19.31 -11.06
C ARG A 19 -3.39 -19.69 -11.30
N GLU A 20 -2.53 -18.71 -11.53
CA GLU A 20 -1.13 -18.95 -11.92
C GLU A 20 -0.23 -19.32 -10.74
N ARG A 21 -0.51 -18.81 -9.53
CA ARG A 21 0.35 -19.01 -8.35
C ARG A 21 -0.43 -19.01 -7.03
N PRO A 22 -1.41 -19.91 -6.87
CA PRO A 22 -2.33 -19.94 -5.73
C PRO A 22 -1.63 -19.99 -4.36
N ASP A 23 -0.54 -20.76 -4.26
CA ASP A 23 0.15 -21.04 -3.00
C ASP A 23 1.24 -20.02 -2.65
N LYS A 24 1.54 -19.11 -3.59
CA LYS A 24 2.54 -18.07 -3.34
C LYS A 24 1.97 -17.03 -2.37
N VAL A 25 2.73 -16.72 -1.32
CA VAL A 25 2.43 -15.63 -0.39
C VAL A 25 2.47 -14.29 -1.13
N ALA A 26 1.36 -13.56 -1.14
CA ALA A 26 1.28 -12.21 -1.71
C ALA A 26 1.76 -11.18 -0.67
N TYR A 27 1.20 -11.23 0.54
CA TYR A 27 1.54 -10.31 1.62
C TYR A 27 1.68 -11.04 2.95
N TRP A 28 2.56 -10.54 3.81
CA TRP A 28 2.58 -10.92 5.21
C TRP A 28 3.05 -9.78 6.10
N ASP A 29 2.64 -9.83 7.35
CA ASP A 29 3.12 -8.96 8.43
C ASP A 29 3.52 -9.82 9.64
N ALA A 30 3.67 -9.19 10.81
CA ALA A 30 4.02 -9.90 12.05
C ALA A 30 2.91 -10.83 12.57
N GLY A 31 1.66 -10.62 12.17
CA GLY A 31 0.50 -11.37 12.64
C GLY A 31 0.10 -12.51 11.72
N ARG A 32 0.09 -12.29 10.40
CA ARG A 32 -0.36 -13.31 9.43
C ARG A 32 0.26 -13.15 8.04
N SER A 33 0.03 -14.16 7.22
CA SER A 33 0.31 -14.14 5.78
C SER A 33 -0.96 -14.45 4.98
N VAL A 34 -0.99 -14.01 3.73
CA VAL A 34 -2.05 -14.30 2.78
C VAL A 34 -1.45 -14.71 1.44
N THR A 35 -1.82 -15.88 0.93
CA THR A 35 -1.45 -16.32 -0.42
C THR A 35 -2.29 -15.62 -1.48
N TYR A 36 -1.89 -15.68 -2.75
CA TYR A 36 -2.72 -15.15 -3.84
C TYR A 36 -4.09 -15.81 -3.92
N PHE A 37 -4.20 -17.12 -3.62
CA PHE A 37 -5.50 -17.78 -3.51
C PHE A 37 -6.36 -17.18 -2.39
N GLN A 38 -5.79 -17.09 -1.19
CA GLN A 38 -6.50 -16.55 -0.03
C GLN A 38 -6.88 -15.09 -0.23
N LEU A 39 -6.00 -14.28 -0.81
CA LEU A 39 -6.23 -12.86 -1.05
C LEU A 39 -7.40 -12.66 -2.02
N ALA A 40 -7.41 -13.40 -3.13
CA ALA A 40 -8.49 -13.33 -4.10
C ALA A 40 -9.83 -13.83 -3.51
N SER A 41 -9.83 -14.92 -2.75
CA SER A 41 -11.05 -15.43 -2.12
C SER A 41 -11.58 -14.51 -1.02
N ARG A 42 -10.72 -14.09 -0.08
CA ARG A 42 -11.12 -13.27 1.07
C ARG A 42 -11.62 -11.90 0.63
N THR A 43 -10.90 -11.22 -0.28
CA THR A 43 -11.33 -9.91 -0.79
C THR A 43 -12.64 -9.99 -1.58
N ALA A 44 -12.94 -11.11 -2.24
CA ALA A 44 -14.22 -11.34 -2.92
C ALA A 44 -15.36 -11.42 -1.91
N SER A 45 -15.19 -12.27 -0.89
CA SER A 45 -16.19 -12.46 0.17
C SER A 45 -16.46 -11.17 0.93
N ILE A 46 -15.40 -10.43 1.28
CA ILE A 46 -15.53 -9.12 1.91
C ILE A 46 -16.28 -8.16 0.97
N ALA A 47 -15.94 -8.08 -0.32
CA ALA A 47 -16.62 -7.21 -1.27
C ALA A 47 -18.12 -7.53 -1.38
N VAL A 48 -18.48 -8.80 -1.51
CA VAL A 48 -19.89 -9.26 -1.50
C VAL A 48 -20.60 -8.81 -0.23
N ALA A 49 -19.96 -8.99 0.91
CA ALA A 49 -20.55 -8.66 2.19
C ALA A 49 -20.68 -7.13 2.37
N LEU A 50 -19.72 -6.32 1.92
CA LEU A 50 -19.82 -4.87 1.87
C LEU A 50 -21.03 -4.43 1.02
N SER A 51 -21.21 -5.01 -0.17
CA SER A 51 -22.36 -4.72 -1.02
C SER A 51 -23.70 -5.11 -0.38
N LYS A 52 -23.75 -6.24 0.33
CA LYS A 52 -24.94 -6.66 1.11
C LYS A 52 -25.25 -5.71 2.27
N ASN A 53 -24.22 -5.07 2.84
CA ASN A 53 -24.34 -4.06 3.87
C ASN A 53 -24.54 -2.64 3.31
N GLY A 54 -24.86 -2.52 2.01
CA GLY A 54 -25.32 -1.28 1.40
C GLY A 54 -24.27 -0.49 0.65
N VAL A 55 -23.00 -0.91 0.62
CA VAL A 55 -21.96 -0.26 -0.21
C VAL A 55 -22.35 -0.38 -1.69
N ARG A 56 -22.36 0.76 -2.37
CA ARG A 56 -22.60 0.91 -3.81
C ARG A 56 -21.35 1.38 -4.53
N GLU A 57 -21.36 1.22 -5.84
CA GLU A 57 -20.30 1.74 -6.69
C GLU A 57 -20.18 3.28 -6.53
N GLY A 58 -18.97 3.77 -6.28
CA GLY A 58 -18.70 5.19 -6.03
C GLY A 58 -18.83 5.63 -4.56
N ASP A 59 -19.26 4.76 -3.65
CA ASP A 59 -19.24 5.05 -2.22
C ASP A 59 -17.80 5.17 -1.70
N ARG A 60 -17.58 6.01 -0.68
CA ARG A 60 -16.24 6.22 -0.11
C ARG A 60 -16.06 5.37 1.14
N ILE A 61 -15.01 4.54 1.12
CA ILE A 61 -14.59 3.74 2.27
C ILE A 61 -13.29 4.32 2.82
N ALA A 62 -13.34 4.78 4.06
CA ALA A 62 -12.14 5.19 4.76
C ALA A 62 -11.41 3.97 5.34
N ILE A 63 -10.11 3.85 5.05
CA ILE A 63 -9.26 2.84 5.69
C ILE A 63 -8.40 3.54 6.73
N TYR A 64 -8.76 3.32 8.00
CA TYR A 64 -8.07 3.85 9.18
C TYR A 64 -7.45 2.69 9.98
N LEU A 65 -6.53 1.99 9.33
CA LEU A 65 -5.84 0.81 9.85
C LEU A 65 -4.32 1.05 9.92
N PRO A 66 -3.60 0.38 10.83
CA PRO A 66 -2.14 0.31 10.76
C PRO A 66 -1.70 -0.43 9.50
N ASN A 67 -0.41 -0.31 9.17
CA ASN A 67 0.22 -1.13 8.14
C ASN A 67 0.08 -2.62 8.49
N GLY A 68 -0.48 -3.42 7.57
CA GLY A 68 -0.62 -4.86 7.73
C GLY A 68 -1.52 -5.48 6.66
N VAL A 69 -1.72 -6.80 6.73
CA VAL A 69 -2.52 -7.56 5.76
C VAL A 69 -3.99 -7.14 5.78
N ASP A 70 -4.54 -6.76 6.94
CA ASP A 70 -5.91 -6.24 7.04
C ASP A 70 -6.13 -4.98 6.20
N TRP A 71 -5.11 -4.11 6.12
CA TRP A 71 -5.15 -2.92 5.27
C TRP A 71 -5.23 -3.30 3.79
N ILE A 72 -4.43 -4.29 3.37
CA ILE A 72 -4.42 -4.80 1.98
C ILE A 72 -5.78 -5.40 1.62
N GLU A 73 -6.33 -6.26 2.47
CA GLU A 73 -7.62 -6.88 2.25
C GLU A 73 -8.76 -5.85 2.21
N ALA A 74 -8.75 -4.88 3.12
CA ALA A 74 -9.70 -3.76 3.11
C ALA A 74 -9.64 -2.96 1.80
N CYS A 75 -8.43 -2.64 1.33
CA CYS A 75 -8.21 -1.88 0.10
C CYS A 75 -8.75 -2.64 -1.12
N PHE A 76 -8.32 -3.88 -1.33
CA PHE A 76 -8.77 -4.65 -2.49
C PHE A 76 -10.24 -5.03 -2.42
N ALA A 77 -10.78 -5.36 -1.24
CA ALA A 77 -12.20 -5.64 -1.10
C ALA A 77 -13.08 -4.42 -1.39
N GLY A 78 -12.68 -3.23 -0.95
CA GLY A 78 -13.40 -2.00 -1.27
C GLY A 78 -13.37 -1.69 -2.77
N LEU A 79 -12.22 -1.84 -3.43
CA LEU A 79 -12.11 -1.68 -4.89
C LEU A 79 -13.00 -2.68 -5.64
N ARG A 80 -13.05 -3.93 -5.18
CA ARG A 80 -13.92 -4.98 -5.73
C ARG A 80 -15.41 -4.76 -5.46
N ALA A 81 -15.75 -4.03 -4.41
CA ALA A 81 -17.10 -3.56 -4.15
C ALA A 81 -17.46 -2.30 -4.98
N GLY A 82 -16.52 -1.77 -5.77
CA GLY A 82 -16.67 -0.54 -6.55
C GLY A 82 -16.56 0.74 -5.74
N ALA A 83 -16.07 0.66 -4.51
CA ALA A 83 -15.87 1.83 -3.66
C ALA A 83 -14.60 2.60 -4.01
N VAL A 84 -14.59 3.87 -3.64
CA VAL A 84 -13.43 4.75 -3.67
C VAL A 84 -12.74 4.70 -2.31
N ILE A 85 -11.47 4.32 -2.29
CA ILE A 85 -10.69 4.14 -1.07
C ILE A 85 -10.12 5.48 -0.58
N VAL A 86 -10.36 5.80 0.69
CA VAL A 86 -9.84 7.01 1.36
C VAL A 86 -8.88 6.56 2.47
N PRO A 87 -7.59 6.39 2.17
CA PRO A 87 -6.64 5.96 3.17
C PRO A 87 -6.32 7.10 4.15
N ILE A 88 -6.32 6.80 5.45
CA ILE A 88 -6.04 7.78 6.51
C ILE A 88 -4.88 7.27 7.36
N SER A 89 -3.92 8.16 7.64
CA SER A 89 -2.80 7.84 8.55
C SER A 89 -3.32 7.40 9.92
N TYR A 90 -2.87 6.24 10.39
CA TYR A 90 -3.25 5.70 11.71
C TYR A 90 -2.83 6.61 12.87
N ASP A 91 -1.78 7.41 12.66
CA ASP A 91 -1.23 8.37 13.62
C ASP A 91 -1.72 9.81 13.37
N ALA A 92 -2.71 10.02 12.48
CA ALA A 92 -3.28 11.34 12.20
C ALA A 92 -3.93 11.95 13.45
N ALA A 93 -3.86 13.29 13.55
CA ALA A 93 -4.60 14.03 14.57
C ALA A 93 -6.12 13.93 14.34
N GLU A 94 -6.92 14.00 15.41
CA GLU A 94 -8.39 13.89 15.34
C GLU A 94 -9.00 14.85 14.31
N ALA A 95 -8.51 16.10 14.27
CA ALA A 95 -8.99 17.12 13.33
C ALA A 95 -8.74 16.74 11.87
N GLU A 96 -7.62 16.07 11.56
CA GLU A 96 -7.34 15.59 10.21
C GLU A 96 -8.22 14.40 9.84
N ILE A 97 -8.47 13.49 10.79
CA ILE A 97 -9.34 12.33 10.58
C ILE A 97 -10.76 12.84 10.29
N ALA A 98 -11.32 13.68 11.16
CA ALA A 98 -12.65 14.25 10.99
C ALA A 98 -12.78 15.01 9.67
N TYR A 99 -11.77 15.82 9.32
CA TYR A 99 -11.77 16.54 8.06
C TYR A 99 -11.82 15.59 6.86
N ARG A 100 -10.96 14.57 6.79
CA ARG A 100 -10.92 13.62 5.67
C ARG A 100 -12.21 12.81 5.55
N LEU A 101 -12.77 12.36 6.68
CA LEU A 101 -14.04 11.63 6.71
C LEU A 101 -15.20 12.49 6.20
N SER A 102 -15.24 13.76 6.59
CA SER A 102 -16.28 14.70 6.22
C SER A 102 -16.16 15.19 4.77
N ASP A 103 -14.96 15.57 4.35
CA ASP A 103 -14.66 16.14 3.04
C ASP A 103 -14.82 15.09 1.92
N ALA A 104 -14.41 13.85 2.16
CA ALA A 104 -14.65 12.74 1.23
C ALA A 104 -16.05 12.14 1.36
N ASP A 105 -16.86 12.58 2.33
CA ASP A 105 -18.20 12.06 2.63
C ASP A 105 -18.18 10.53 2.76
N CYS A 106 -17.32 10.01 3.64
CA CYS A 106 -17.14 8.57 3.85
C CYS A 106 -18.37 7.95 4.53
N GLY A 107 -19.03 7.01 3.85
CA GLY A 107 -20.17 6.26 4.39
C GLY A 107 -19.78 5.05 5.23
N LEU A 108 -18.52 4.60 5.13
CA LEU A 108 -18.00 3.47 5.87
C LEU A 108 -16.55 3.70 6.29
N VAL A 109 -16.20 3.30 7.50
CA VAL A 109 -14.83 3.32 8.02
C VAL A 109 -14.41 1.93 8.46
N ILE A 110 -13.29 1.46 7.93
CA ILE A 110 -12.63 0.23 8.37
C ILE A 110 -11.52 0.62 9.35
N THR A 111 -11.61 0.16 10.59
CA THR A 111 -10.73 0.60 11.69
C THR A 111 -10.43 -0.52 12.69
N THR A 112 -9.53 -0.28 13.64
CA THR A 112 -9.28 -1.22 14.74
C THR A 112 -10.28 -1.00 15.89
N PRO A 113 -10.56 -2.00 16.73
CA PRO A 113 -11.36 -1.83 17.95
C PRO A 113 -10.89 -0.67 18.83
N ALA A 114 -9.57 -0.52 18.98
CA ALA A 114 -8.93 0.54 19.78
C ALA A 114 -9.24 1.97 19.28
N ARG A 115 -9.66 2.12 18.02
CA ARG A 115 -10.02 3.40 17.41
C ARG A 115 -11.53 3.56 17.17
N GLY A 116 -12.35 2.56 17.49
CA GLY A 116 -13.79 2.57 17.25
C GLY A 116 -14.52 3.75 17.89
N GLU A 117 -14.30 3.98 19.19
CA GLU A 117 -14.92 5.09 19.92
C GLU A 117 -14.49 6.46 19.37
N LEU A 118 -13.22 6.61 18.99
CA LEU A 118 -12.75 7.83 18.35
C LEU A 118 -13.50 8.07 17.04
N VAL A 119 -13.64 7.07 16.18
CA VAL A 119 -14.36 7.25 14.91
C VAL A 119 -15.83 7.61 15.17
N ARG A 120 -16.51 6.92 16.08
CA ARG A 120 -17.91 7.24 16.47
C ARG A 120 -18.06 8.69 16.92
N LYS A 121 -17.14 9.18 17.76
CA LYS A 121 -17.10 10.59 18.19
C LYS A 121 -16.95 11.53 17.01
N LEU A 122 -16.01 11.27 16.10
CA LEU A 122 -15.72 12.15 14.96
C LEU A 122 -16.81 12.14 13.89
N THR A 123 -17.61 11.07 13.81
CA THR A 123 -18.73 10.93 12.87
C THR A 123 -20.09 11.19 13.52
N ALA A 124 -20.16 11.64 14.77
CA ALA A 124 -21.44 11.90 15.44
C ALA A 124 -22.25 13.01 14.75
N GLU A 125 -21.56 13.98 14.14
CA GLU A 125 -22.14 15.12 13.42
C GLU A 125 -22.04 14.98 11.89
N SER A 126 -21.78 13.77 11.37
CA SER A 126 -21.74 13.54 9.93
C SER A 126 -23.13 13.72 9.31
N ARG A 127 -23.16 14.12 8.03
CA ARG A 127 -24.41 14.38 7.29
C ARG A 127 -25.30 13.14 7.14
N GLY A 128 -24.71 11.95 7.20
CA GLY A 128 -25.39 10.67 7.13
C GLY A 128 -24.76 9.65 8.06
N PRO A 129 -25.40 8.47 8.23
CA PRO A 129 -24.87 7.40 9.05
C PRO A 129 -23.53 6.90 8.49
N VAL A 130 -22.56 6.64 9.37
CA VAL A 130 -21.27 6.04 9.02
C VAL A 130 -21.20 4.64 9.61
N SER A 131 -21.06 3.64 8.75
CA SER A 131 -20.88 2.25 9.17
C SER A 131 -19.44 1.98 9.62
N LEU A 132 -19.27 1.10 10.60
CA LEU A 132 -17.96 0.66 11.09
C LEU A 132 -17.75 -0.82 10.79
N VAL A 133 -16.57 -1.13 10.26
CA VAL A 133 -16.06 -2.50 10.15
C VAL A 133 -14.74 -2.57 10.90
N PHE A 134 -14.58 -3.59 11.72
CA PHE A 134 -13.41 -3.75 12.58
C PHE A 134 -12.40 -4.74 12.00
N ALA A 135 -11.12 -4.48 12.23
CA ALA A 135 -10.03 -5.39 11.87
C ALA A 135 -9.01 -5.54 13.01
N GLY A 136 -8.25 -6.63 12.98
CA GLY A 136 -7.28 -6.98 14.00
C GLY A 136 -7.87 -7.65 15.25
N ALA A 137 -7.05 -7.74 16.30
CA ALA A 137 -7.41 -8.44 17.54
C ALA A 137 -8.65 -7.81 18.20
N GLY A 138 -9.61 -8.65 18.60
CA GLY A 138 -10.86 -8.23 19.23
C GLY A 138 -11.91 -7.65 18.28
N ALA A 139 -11.71 -7.75 16.95
CA ALA A 139 -12.62 -7.15 15.98
C ALA A 139 -14.06 -7.65 16.06
N GLY A 140 -14.27 -8.98 16.18
CA GLY A 140 -15.63 -9.56 16.26
C GLY A 140 -16.40 -9.18 17.54
N GLU A 141 -15.70 -8.88 18.63
CA GLU A 141 -16.32 -8.39 19.87
C GLU A 141 -16.75 -6.92 19.75
N ALA A 142 -16.03 -6.13 18.95
CA ALA A 142 -16.31 -4.71 18.74
C ALA A 142 -17.48 -4.46 17.78
N GLY A 143 -17.81 -5.42 16.92
CA GLY A 143 -18.89 -5.36 15.93
C GLY A 143 -18.56 -6.18 14.68
N LEU A 144 -19.12 -5.77 13.55
CA LEU A 144 -18.88 -6.42 12.26
C LEU A 144 -17.39 -6.39 11.90
N SER A 145 -16.76 -7.54 11.74
CA SER A 145 -15.32 -7.64 11.50
C SER A 145 -14.94 -8.08 10.08
N LEU A 146 -13.78 -7.64 9.58
CA LEU A 146 -13.26 -8.06 8.27
C LEU A 146 -13.13 -9.58 8.15
N ASP A 147 -12.75 -10.27 9.23
CA ASP A 147 -12.63 -11.73 9.22
C ASP A 147 -13.97 -12.43 9.10
N GLU A 148 -15.03 -11.92 9.73
CA GLU A 148 -16.39 -12.44 9.54
C GLU A 148 -16.87 -12.20 8.12
N LEU A 149 -16.63 -11.01 7.55
CA LEU A 149 -16.96 -10.71 6.16
C LEU A 149 -16.23 -11.65 5.18
N ALA A 150 -14.98 -12.01 5.49
CA ALA A 150 -14.16 -12.90 4.68
C ALA A 150 -14.62 -14.38 4.70
N GLN A 151 -15.43 -14.79 5.67
CA GLN A 151 -15.99 -16.15 5.74
C GLN A 151 -17.17 -16.37 4.78
N GLY A 152 -17.69 -15.30 4.16
CA GLY A 152 -18.76 -15.37 3.19
C GLY A 152 -18.39 -16.13 1.91
N LYS A 153 -19.40 -16.39 1.09
CA LYS A 153 -19.22 -16.90 -0.27
C LYS A 153 -18.66 -15.81 -1.20
N PRO A 154 -17.60 -16.09 -1.98
CA PRO A 154 -16.94 -15.09 -2.83
C PRO A 154 -17.75 -14.72 -4.09
N GLU A 155 -18.78 -15.49 -4.44
CA GLU A 155 -19.55 -15.27 -5.66
C GLU A 155 -20.46 -14.03 -5.57
N GLY A 156 -20.44 -13.21 -6.61
CA GLY A 156 -21.29 -12.03 -6.75
C GLY A 156 -20.65 -10.71 -6.30
N ALA A 157 -19.32 -10.67 -6.14
CA ALA A 157 -18.61 -9.40 -6.00
C ALA A 157 -18.87 -8.53 -7.24
N LEU A 158 -18.98 -7.20 -7.04
CA LEU A 158 -19.28 -6.29 -8.14
C LEU A 158 -18.18 -6.32 -9.22
N ASP A 159 -16.92 -6.38 -8.77
CA ASP A 159 -15.71 -6.55 -9.59
C ASP A 159 -15.72 -5.62 -10.82
N PRO A 160 -15.73 -4.28 -10.61
CA PRO A 160 -15.84 -3.32 -11.69
C PRO A 160 -14.68 -3.45 -12.69
N ALA A 161 -15.03 -3.49 -13.98
CA ALA A 161 -14.05 -3.54 -15.07
C ALA A 161 -13.50 -2.15 -15.45
N ASP A 162 -14.20 -1.07 -15.08
CA ASP A 162 -13.81 0.31 -15.40
C ASP A 162 -12.67 0.78 -14.49
N ILE A 163 -11.45 0.72 -15.01
CA ILE A 163 -10.23 1.15 -14.32
C ILE A 163 -9.93 2.65 -14.48
N ASP A 164 -10.76 3.39 -15.20
CA ASP A 164 -10.59 4.84 -15.44
C ASP A 164 -11.31 5.69 -14.40
N ARG A 165 -12.31 5.13 -13.71
CA ARG A 165 -12.99 5.79 -12.59
C ARG A 165 -12.04 6.06 -11.43
N SER A 166 -12.35 7.12 -10.68
CA SER A 166 -11.70 7.42 -9.41
C SER A 166 -11.83 6.22 -8.47
N SER A 167 -10.70 5.72 -8.00
CA SER A 167 -10.61 4.56 -7.11
C SER A 167 -9.97 4.92 -5.76
N PHE A 168 -9.28 6.06 -5.68
CA PHE A 168 -8.66 6.57 -4.48
C PHE A 168 -8.89 8.07 -4.31
N ILE A 169 -9.05 8.51 -3.06
CA ILE A 169 -8.92 9.91 -2.66
C ILE A 169 -7.75 10.00 -1.67
N ILE A 170 -6.62 10.55 -2.11
CA ILE A 170 -5.42 10.69 -1.27
C ILE A 170 -5.24 12.16 -0.91
N TYR A 171 -5.24 12.45 0.39
CA TYR A 171 -5.08 13.83 0.86
C TYR A 171 -3.62 14.26 0.91
N THR A 172 -3.32 15.41 0.32
CA THR A 172 -2.00 16.06 0.38
C THR A 172 -2.07 17.37 1.16
N SER A 173 -0.96 17.77 1.80
CA SER A 173 -0.83 19.08 2.43
C SER A 173 -0.79 20.15 1.34
N GLY A 174 -1.92 20.82 1.09
CA GLY A 174 -2.00 21.90 0.13
C GLY A 174 -1.24 23.14 0.60
N THR A 175 -0.66 23.90 -0.34
CA THR A 175 0.10 25.13 -0.06
C THR A 175 -0.76 26.32 0.39
N THR A 176 -2.09 26.23 0.29
CA THR A 176 -3.02 27.37 0.46
C THR A 176 -4.14 27.11 1.47
N GLY A 177 -3.99 26.19 2.42
CA GLY A 177 -4.99 25.95 3.46
C GLY A 177 -5.15 24.48 3.85
N ARG A 178 -6.40 23.99 3.88
CA ARG A 178 -6.71 22.60 4.24
C ARG A 178 -6.16 21.62 3.20
N ALA A 179 -5.93 20.38 3.65
CA ALA A 179 -5.47 19.30 2.78
C ALA A 179 -6.44 19.08 1.62
N LYS A 180 -5.94 18.74 0.42
CA LYS A 180 -6.78 18.54 -0.77
C LYS A 180 -6.80 17.06 -1.14
N GLY A 181 -7.99 16.53 -1.45
CA GLY A 181 -8.14 15.15 -1.91
C GLY A 181 -7.78 15.01 -3.39
N VAL A 182 -6.72 14.26 -3.68
CA VAL A 182 -6.33 13.90 -5.05
C VAL A 182 -7.10 12.65 -5.47
N LEU A 183 -7.86 12.76 -6.56
CA LEU A 183 -8.55 11.64 -7.17
C LEU A 183 -7.61 10.87 -8.09
N LEU A 184 -7.47 9.56 -7.85
CA LEU A 184 -6.62 8.67 -8.65
C LEU A 184 -7.41 7.45 -9.10
N SER A 185 -7.18 7.00 -10.32
CA SER A 185 -7.76 5.76 -10.87
C SER A 185 -6.79 4.59 -10.77
N VAL A 186 -7.32 3.37 -10.81
CA VAL A 186 -6.50 2.15 -10.92
C VAL A 186 -5.61 2.20 -12.16
N ARG A 187 -6.10 2.68 -13.31
CA ARG A 187 -5.28 2.84 -14.52
C ARG A 187 -4.08 3.74 -14.29
N GLY A 188 -4.28 4.93 -13.71
CA GLY A 188 -3.21 5.90 -13.47
C GLY A 188 -2.14 5.33 -12.54
N MET A 189 -2.56 4.61 -11.51
CA MET A 189 -1.63 3.96 -10.59
C MET A 189 -0.85 2.80 -11.26
N LEU A 190 -1.53 1.93 -12.01
CA LEU A 190 -0.89 0.80 -12.70
C LEU A 190 -0.03 1.23 -13.90
N TRP A 191 -0.25 2.43 -14.46
CA TRP A 191 0.65 3.01 -15.44
C TRP A 191 2.08 3.10 -14.89
N ILE A 192 2.24 3.45 -13.61
CA ILE A 192 3.57 3.50 -12.98
C ILE A 192 4.21 2.11 -12.90
N ALA A 193 3.43 1.07 -12.59
CA ALA A 193 3.94 -0.30 -12.63
C ALA A 193 4.46 -0.67 -14.04
N ALA A 194 3.68 -0.36 -15.07
CA ALA A 194 3.99 -0.69 -16.45
C ALA A 194 5.13 0.14 -17.09
N ALA A 195 5.25 1.41 -16.69
CA ALA A 195 6.16 2.38 -17.32
C ALA A 195 7.40 2.70 -16.49
N CYS A 196 7.36 2.47 -15.17
CA CYS A 196 8.45 2.76 -14.25
C CYS A 196 8.98 1.48 -13.60
N TRP A 197 8.21 0.84 -12.72
CA TRP A 197 8.75 -0.23 -11.87
C TRP A 197 9.20 -1.46 -12.66
N ALA A 198 8.37 -1.97 -13.56
CA ALA A 198 8.74 -3.14 -14.35
C ALA A 198 9.94 -2.85 -15.29
N PRO A 199 9.94 -1.81 -16.15
CA PRO A 199 11.05 -1.62 -17.08
C PRO A 199 12.31 -0.99 -16.49
N ILE A 200 12.21 -0.14 -15.45
CA ILE A 200 13.35 0.59 -14.88
C ILE A 200 13.98 -0.19 -13.73
N CYS A 201 13.15 -0.77 -12.85
CA CYS A 201 13.61 -1.54 -11.69
C CYS A 201 13.69 -3.05 -11.95
N ASP A 202 13.30 -3.52 -13.15
CA ASP A 202 13.10 -4.95 -13.45
C ASP A 202 12.20 -5.61 -12.39
N PHE A 203 11.15 -4.89 -11.96
CA PHE A 203 10.23 -5.37 -10.93
C PHE A 203 9.31 -6.45 -11.50
N SER A 204 9.29 -7.62 -10.88
CA SER A 204 8.59 -8.80 -11.40
C SER A 204 7.99 -9.66 -10.29
N ASP A 205 7.34 -10.76 -10.69
CA ASP A 205 6.87 -11.77 -9.77
C ASP A 205 8.03 -12.40 -8.96
N LYS A 206 9.28 -12.32 -9.39
CA LYS A 206 10.40 -12.90 -8.62
C LYS A 206 10.78 -12.09 -7.39
N ASP A 207 10.25 -10.87 -7.26
CA ASP A 207 10.65 -9.97 -6.19
C ASP A 207 9.96 -10.24 -4.86
N VAL A 208 10.73 -9.99 -3.80
CA VAL A 208 10.29 -10.06 -2.42
C VAL A 208 10.62 -8.72 -1.76
N VAL A 209 9.59 -7.90 -1.55
CA VAL A 209 9.69 -6.54 -1.02
C VAL A 209 9.72 -6.59 0.50
N LEU A 210 10.62 -5.83 1.13
CA LEU A 210 10.53 -5.47 2.55
C LEU A 210 10.09 -4.02 2.64
N SER A 211 8.86 -3.75 3.05
CA SER A 211 8.32 -2.39 3.04
C SER A 211 7.97 -1.89 4.45
N PRO A 212 8.65 -0.85 4.94
CA PRO A 212 8.23 -0.08 6.10
C PRO A 212 7.43 1.17 5.73
N LEU A 213 7.08 1.33 4.45
CA LEU A 213 6.41 2.53 3.98
C LEU A 213 4.95 2.57 4.45
N PRO A 214 4.44 3.76 4.83
CA PRO A 214 3.05 3.91 5.24
C PRO A 214 2.09 3.62 4.08
N LEU A 215 1.26 2.58 4.18
CA LEU A 215 0.36 2.14 3.11
C LEU A 215 -0.66 3.22 2.69
N PHE A 216 -0.98 4.15 3.61
CA PHE A 216 -1.86 5.27 3.32
C PHE A 216 -1.25 6.32 2.37
N HIS A 217 0.08 6.34 2.24
CA HIS A 217 0.79 7.29 1.39
C HIS A 217 0.82 6.79 -0.05
N SER A 218 0.65 7.71 -1.01
CA SER A 218 0.54 7.37 -2.44
C SER A 218 1.70 6.49 -2.92
N TYR A 219 2.94 6.80 -2.53
CA TYR A 219 4.13 6.01 -2.87
C TYR A 219 4.00 4.52 -2.50
N ALA A 220 3.61 4.22 -1.25
CA ALA A 220 3.42 2.84 -0.81
C ALA A 220 2.20 2.19 -1.47
N LEU A 221 1.09 2.94 -1.58
CA LEU A 221 -0.09 2.44 -2.29
C LEU A 221 0.22 2.05 -3.74
N ASN A 222 1.09 2.79 -4.42
CA ASN A 222 1.50 2.46 -5.79
C ASN A 222 2.46 1.27 -5.83
N LEU A 223 3.62 1.37 -5.18
CA LEU A 223 4.67 0.36 -5.26
C LEU A 223 4.32 -0.90 -4.47
N SER A 224 3.98 -0.72 -3.19
CA SER A 224 3.79 -1.81 -2.23
C SER A 224 2.42 -2.49 -2.30
N VAL A 225 1.39 -1.82 -2.84
CA VAL A 225 0.06 -2.42 -2.94
C VAL A 225 -0.27 -2.79 -4.38
N LEU A 226 -0.44 -1.80 -5.27
CA LEU A 226 -0.91 -2.07 -6.63
C LEU A 226 0.15 -2.74 -7.51
N SER A 227 1.43 -2.35 -7.39
CA SER A 227 2.49 -2.91 -8.25
C SER A 227 2.90 -4.31 -7.81
N VAL A 228 2.93 -4.59 -6.50
CA VAL A 228 3.08 -5.97 -5.98
C VAL A 228 1.96 -6.87 -6.51
N LEU A 229 0.71 -6.42 -6.45
CA LEU A 229 -0.41 -7.15 -7.03
C LEU A 229 -0.23 -7.33 -8.55
N ALA A 230 0.06 -6.27 -9.31
CA ALA A 230 0.12 -6.34 -10.75
C ALA A 230 1.26 -7.22 -11.28
N ALA A 231 2.44 -7.12 -10.67
CA ALA A 231 3.61 -7.91 -11.04
C ALA A 231 3.50 -9.35 -10.56
N GLY A 232 2.76 -9.61 -9.49
CA GLY A 232 2.72 -10.92 -8.88
C GLY A 232 3.78 -11.18 -7.82
N ALA A 233 4.36 -10.12 -7.25
CA ALA A 233 5.46 -10.18 -6.30
C ALA A 233 5.00 -10.60 -4.89
N SER A 234 5.93 -10.66 -3.94
CA SER A 234 5.62 -10.88 -2.53
C SER A 234 6.06 -9.68 -1.70
N GLU A 235 5.32 -9.30 -0.66
CA GLU A 235 5.72 -8.22 0.24
C GLU A 235 5.60 -8.58 1.73
N HIS A 236 6.66 -8.28 2.48
CA HIS A 236 6.63 -8.14 3.93
C HIS A 236 6.29 -6.71 4.30
N ILE A 237 5.13 -6.53 4.92
CA ILE A 237 4.67 -5.27 5.44
C ILE A 237 5.19 -5.13 6.87
N MET A 238 6.08 -4.15 7.09
CA MET A 238 6.49 -3.78 8.43
C MET A 238 5.50 -2.78 9.02
N GLY A 239 5.12 -3.00 10.28
CA GLY A 239 4.22 -2.08 11.00
C GLY A 239 4.82 -0.69 11.17
N ARG A 240 6.14 -0.60 11.43
CA ARG A 240 6.91 0.64 11.52
C ARG A 240 8.35 0.42 11.05
N PHE A 241 9.01 1.49 10.61
CA PHE A 241 10.43 1.46 10.30
C PHE A 241 11.28 1.32 11.58
N SER A 242 12.24 0.39 11.56
CA SER A 242 13.28 0.25 12.56
C SER A 242 14.59 -0.11 11.84
N PRO A 243 15.65 0.71 11.93
CA PRO A 243 16.93 0.43 11.25
C PRO A 243 17.51 -0.93 11.64
N GLN A 244 17.42 -1.30 12.93
CA GLN A 244 17.92 -2.57 13.43
C GLN A 244 17.15 -3.75 12.83
N GLN A 245 15.82 -3.72 12.89
CA GLN A 245 15.00 -4.81 12.36
C GLN A 245 15.10 -4.92 10.84
N VAL A 246 15.14 -3.79 10.12
CA VAL A 246 15.38 -3.79 8.68
C VAL A 246 16.71 -4.46 8.37
N LEU A 247 17.79 -4.08 9.07
CA LEU A 247 19.10 -4.66 8.84
C LEU A 247 19.11 -6.18 9.07
N GLU A 248 18.53 -6.65 10.18
CA GLU A 248 18.39 -8.08 10.49
C GLU A 248 17.59 -8.83 9.40
N LEU A 249 16.45 -8.27 9.00
CA LEU A 249 15.59 -8.85 7.97
C LEU A 249 16.29 -8.92 6.61
N LEU A 250 16.95 -7.85 6.16
CA LEU A 250 17.68 -7.85 4.90
C LEU A 250 18.85 -8.84 4.92
N GLN A 251 19.53 -9.01 6.06
CA GLN A 251 20.60 -9.99 6.22
C GLN A 251 20.12 -11.46 6.13
N SER A 252 18.82 -11.73 6.33
CA SER A 252 18.27 -13.08 6.11
C SER A 252 18.41 -13.59 4.66
N GLY A 253 18.66 -12.68 3.70
CA GLY A 253 18.75 -13.01 2.28
C GLY A 253 17.40 -13.25 1.58
N LYS A 254 16.28 -13.05 2.28
CA LYS A 254 14.93 -13.27 1.72
C LYS A 254 14.48 -12.16 0.76
N TYR A 255 14.92 -10.92 0.99
CA TYR A 255 14.38 -9.73 0.33
C TYR A 255 15.23 -9.30 -0.86
N THR A 256 14.58 -8.89 -1.94
CA THR A 256 15.24 -8.42 -3.17
C THR A 256 15.12 -6.91 -3.34
N VAL A 257 14.02 -6.31 -2.88
CA VAL A 257 13.72 -4.88 -3.03
C VAL A 257 13.40 -4.25 -1.68
N PHE A 258 14.02 -3.10 -1.40
CA PHE A 258 13.76 -2.30 -0.21
C PHE A 258 13.43 -0.85 -0.59
N PRO A 259 12.13 -0.47 -0.64
CA PRO A 259 11.74 0.90 -0.84
C PRO A 259 11.76 1.69 0.47
N GLY A 260 12.14 2.95 0.39
CA GLY A 260 12.27 3.83 1.55
C GLY A 260 12.24 5.30 1.18
N VAL A 261 12.47 6.13 2.18
CA VAL A 261 12.70 7.58 2.04
C VAL A 261 14.13 7.91 2.46
N PRO A 262 14.71 9.06 2.06
CA PRO A 262 16.10 9.39 2.37
C PRO A 262 16.52 9.23 3.84
N THR A 263 15.65 9.62 4.78
CA THR A 263 15.93 9.48 6.22
C THR A 263 16.04 8.02 6.67
N MET A 264 15.28 7.10 6.07
CA MET A 264 15.40 5.66 6.36
C MET A 264 16.76 5.12 5.91
N PHE A 265 17.23 5.50 4.72
CA PHE A 265 18.54 5.09 4.22
C PHE A 265 19.70 5.67 5.03
N HIS A 266 19.55 6.91 5.52
CA HIS A 266 20.51 7.52 6.44
C HIS A 266 20.66 6.69 7.72
N TYR A 267 19.55 6.38 8.40
CA TYR A 267 19.59 5.61 9.64
C TYR A 267 20.00 4.15 9.42
N LEU A 268 19.62 3.54 8.30
CA LEU A 268 20.05 2.19 7.95
C LEU A 268 21.57 2.13 7.74
N LEU A 269 22.14 3.11 7.02
CA LEU A 269 23.59 3.20 6.81
C LEU A 269 24.32 3.40 8.14
N GLN A 270 23.86 4.34 8.97
CA GLN A 270 24.45 4.58 10.29
C GLN A 270 24.44 3.30 11.13
N ARG A 271 23.28 2.63 11.22
CA ARG A 271 23.14 1.42 12.03
C ARG A 271 24.02 0.28 11.53
N ALA A 272 24.14 0.12 10.22
CA ALA A 272 25.01 -0.89 9.63
C ALA A 272 26.50 -0.60 9.89
N GLN A 273 26.91 0.67 9.88
CA GLN A 273 28.29 1.07 10.22
C GLN A 273 28.61 0.74 11.68
N GLU A 274 27.72 1.06 12.61
CA GLU A 274 27.86 0.73 14.03
C GLU A 274 27.88 -0.79 14.27
N ALA A 275 27.10 -1.57 13.52
CA ALA A 275 27.03 -3.03 13.63
C ALA A 275 28.12 -3.76 12.82
N GLY A 276 28.96 -3.05 12.06
CA GLY A 276 29.96 -3.65 11.17
C GLY A 276 29.39 -4.42 9.97
N VAL A 277 28.11 -4.21 9.63
CA VAL A 277 27.44 -4.90 8.51
C VAL A 277 27.77 -4.20 7.19
N LYS A 278 28.27 -4.97 6.21
CA LYS A 278 28.73 -4.46 4.90
C LYS A 278 27.88 -4.89 3.71
N ARG A 279 26.82 -5.68 3.91
CA ARG A 279 25.95 -6.18 2.83
C ARG A 279 24.51 -6.32 3.32
N LEU A 280 23.55 -6.11 2.42
CA LEU A 280 22.10 -6.22 2.67
C LEU A 280 21.53 -7.56 2.18
N GLY A 281 22.26 -8.65 2.39
CA GLY A 281 21.86 -9.99 1.92
C GLY A 281 21.72 -10.05 0.39
N ASN A 282 20.55 -10.52 -0.08
CA ASN A 282 20.22 -10.65 -1.50
C ASN A 282 19.49 -9.41 -2.07
N THR A 283 19.45 -8.30 -1.32
CA THR A 283 18.82 -7.06 -1.77
C THR A 283 19.56 -6.53 -2.99
N ARG A 284 18.93 -6.61 -4.15
CA ARG A 284 19.48 -6.13 -5.42
C ARG A 284 19.22 -4.64 -5.62
N LEU A 285 18.17 -4.11 -5.01
CA LEU A 285 17.69 -2.77 -5.29
C LEU A 285 17.06 -2.10 -4.06
N CYS A 286 17.55 -0.91 -3.77
CA CYS A 286 16.91 0.04 -2.88
C CYS A 286 16.32 1.21 -3.69
N ILE A 287 15.13 1.69 -3.29
CA ILE A 287 14.44 2.77 -4.01
C ILE A 287 14.05 3.86 -3.02
N SER A 288 14.59 5.06 -3.22
CA SER A 288 14.24 6.27 -2.48
C SER A 288 13.26 7.12 -3.27
N ALA A 289 12.26 7.65 -2.58
CA ALA A 289 11.37 8.68 -3.09
C ALA A 289 10.77 9.51 -1.93
N GLY A 290 9.98 10.53 -2.27
CA GLY A 290 9.18 11.31 -1.32
C GLY A 290 9.91 12.44 -0.59
N ALA A 291 11.25 12.51 -0.71
CA ALA A 291 12.05 13.65 -0.29
C ALA A 291 13.36 13.68 -1.09
N ILE A 292 14.10 14.78 -0.98
CA ILE A 292 15.37 14.98 -1.68
C ILE A 292 16.41 13.96 -1.15
N MET A 293 16.96 13.14 -2.06
CA MET A 293 18.12 12.30 -1.76
C MET A 293 19.40 13.11 -1.94
N HIS A 294 20.18 13.25 -0.88
CA HIS A 294 21.50 13.89 -0.98
C HIS A 294 22.48 12.97 -1.71
N ALA A 295 23.16 13.51 -2.73
CA ALA A 295 24.21 12.84 -3.49
C ALA A 295 25.27 12.12 -2.62
N THR A 296 25.64 12.74 -1.49
CA THR A 296 26.61 12.20 -0.53
C THR A 296 26.08 10.98 0.21
N LEU A 297 24.81 10.98 0.60
CA LEU A 297 24.16 9.82 1.21
C LEU A 297 24.06 8.67 0.22
N ASN A 298 23.61 8.94 -1.01
CA ASN A 298 23.49 7.94 -2.07
C ASN A 298 24.84 7.24 -2.33
N ARG A 299 25.89 8.02 -2.64
CA ARG A 299 27.23 7.46 -2.88
C ARG A 299 27.79 6.69 -1.69
N SER A 300 27.61 7.19 -0.47
CA SER A 300 28.09 6.52 0.74
C SER A 300 27.37 5.20 0.99
N PHE A 301 26.06 5.16 0.73
CA PHE A 301 25.24 3.96 0.86
C PHE A 301 25.70 2.88 -0.13
N GLU A 302 25.83 3.23 -1.41
CA GLU A 302 26.25 2.27 -2.44
C GLU A 302 27.69 1.80 -2.24
N ALA A 303 28.61 2.70 -1.87
CA ALA A 303 29.99 2.33 -1.57
C ALA A 303 30.09 1.39 -0.36
N HIS A 304 29.21 1.54 0.64
CA HIS A 304 29.24 0.73 1.85
C HIS A 304 28.60 -0.66 1.65
N PHE A 305 27.48 -0.76 0.91
CA PHE A 305 26.73 -2.00 0.74
C PHE A 305 26.97 -2.74 -0.58
N GLY A 306 27.41 -2.03 -1.63
CA GLY A 306 27.43 -2.56 -3.00
C GLY A 306 26.03 -2.78 -3.59
N THR A 307 24.98 -2.24 -2.97
CA THR A 307 23.59 -2.34 -3.43
C THR A 307 23.17 -1.02 -4.05
N LEU A 308 22.49 -1.08 -5.21
CA LEU A 308 21.98 0.12 -5.89
C LEU A 308 20.93 0.83 -5.04
N LEU A 309 21.05 2.15 -4.92
CA LEU A 309 20.06 3.04 -4.35
C LEU A 309 19.57 3.99 -5.44
N LEU A 310 18.43 3.65 -6.05
CA LEU A 310 17.79 4.52 -7.02
C LEU A 310 17.03 5.64 -6.30
N ASP A 311 17.10 6.84 -6.88
CA ASP A 311 16.32 7.98 -6.43
C ASP A 311 15.30 8.35 -7.50
N GLY A 312 14.08 8.64 -7.04
CA GLY A 312 12.95 8.97 -7.88
C GLY A 312 12.15 10.14 -7.33
N TYR A 313 11.61 10.92 -8.26
CA TYR A 313 10.73 12.05 -7.96
C TYR A 313 9.30 11.73 -8.39
N GLY A 314 8.39 12.00 -7.47
CA GLY A 314 6.97 11.82 -7.69
C GLY A 314 6.12 12.67 -6.76
N ILE A 315 4.89 12.93 -7.19
CA ILE A 315 3.86 13.61 -6.40
C ILE A 315 2.56 12.82 -6.49
N THR A 316 1.67 13.00 -5.52
CA THR A 316 0.43 12.22 -5.46
C THR A 316 -0.44 12.48 -6.70
N GLU A 317 -0.47 13.72 -7.19
CA GLU A 317 -1.22 14.21 -8.34
C GLU A 317 -0.86 13.51 -9.65
N THR A 318 0.33 12.89 -9.73
CA THR A 318 0.81 12.16 -10.92
C THR A 318 0.73 10.65 -10.74
N SER A 319 -0.13 10.16 -9.83
CA SER A 319 -0.19 8.75 -9.44
C SER A 319 1.14 8.22 -8.88
N THR A 320 1.91 9.08 -8.21
CA THR A 320 3.26 8.89 -7.66
C THR A 320 4.40 9.24 -8.60
N MET A 321 5.09 8.26 -9.18
CA MET A 321 6.41 8.44 -9.78
C MET A 321 6.36 9.12 -11.15
N VAL A 322 7.19 10.14 -11.36
CA VAL A 322 7.31 10.88 -12.63
C VAL A 322 8.66 10.58 -13.28
N THR A 323 9.74 10.60 -12.49
CA THR A 323 11.09 10.32 -12.95
C THR A 323 11.80 9.40 -11.97
N LEU A 324 12.55 8.44 -12.49
CA LEU A 324 13.39 7.54 -11.71
C LEU A 324 14.71 7.34 -12.44
N ASN A 325 15.81 7.34 -11.69
CA ASN A 325 17.10 6.93 -12.22
C ASN A 325 17.07 5.47 -12.71
N TRP A 326 17.69 5.18 -13.87
CA TRP A 326 17.80 3.82 -14.37
C TRP A 326 18.82 2.99 -13.57
N MET A 327 18.62 1.67 -13.50
CA MET A 327 19.59 0.73 -12.90
C MET A 327 20.96 0.75 -13.60
N SER A 328 21.00 1.16 -14.87
CA SER A 328 22.21 1.25 -15.68
C SER A 328 22.37 2.63 -16.29
N GLY A 329 23.60 3.02 -16.58
CA GLY A 329 23.93 4.30 -17.22
C GLY A 329 24.14 5.44 -16.23
N THR A 330 24.20 6.66 -16.74
CA THR A 330 24.43 7.86 -15.93
C THR A 330 23.19 8.19 -15.09
N ARG A 331 23.38 8.36 -13.79
CA ARG A 331 22.32 8.74 -12.84
C ARG A 331 22.52 10.17 -12.37
N VAL A 332 21.41 10.89 -12.19
CA VAL A 332 21.40 12.23 -11.60
C VAL A 332 21.47 12.07 -10.09
N MET A 333 22.46 12.69 -9.45
CA MET A 333 22.73 12.65 -8.01
C MET A 333 22.89 14.05 -7.43
#